data_AF-A0A832SCT2-F1
#
_entry.id   AF-A0A832SCT2-F1
#
_cell.length_a   1.000
_cell.length_b   1.000
_cell.length_c   1.000
_cell.angle_alpha   90.00
_cell.angle_beta   90.00
_cell.angle_gamma   90.00
#
_symmetry.space_group_name_H-M   'P 1'
#
loop_
_entity.id
_entity.type
_entity.pdbx_description
1 polymer ?
#
loop_
_entity_poly.entity_id
_entity_poly.type
_entity_poly.pdbx_seq_one_letter_code
_entity_poly.pdbx_strand_id
1 'polypeptide(L)'
;MLKSKGRGSLAFETIVYNLRTISLGMQIVVLLLFLISLIVKTKKGGIKEHGKVATGGYALAVLSVLYMLYSAYNLTISGRTPSVIYTHGLFGAISLAFGFIFVINRWRWKTRRNMRILLALWVLTFIGGLSIYLTFTGRLP
;
A
#
# COMPACT_ATOMS: atom_id res chain seq x y z
N MET A 1 27.24 12.59 30.13
CA MET A 1 25.79 12.42 29.84
C MET A 1 25.48 12.35 28.33
N LEU A 2 26.27 11.62 27.53
CA LEU A 2 26.18 11.60 26.05
C LEU A 2 25.68 10.28 25.44
N LYS A 3 25.39 9.26 26.27
CA LYS A 3 25.11 7.89 25.80
C LYS A 3 23.63 7.62 25.44
N SER A 4 22.69 8.48 25.84
CA SER A 4 21.26 8.27 25.55
C SER A 4 20.81 8.83 24.20
N LYS A 5 21.45 9.89 23.71
CA LYS A 5 21.06 10.57 22.44
C LYS A 5 21.24 9.67 21.21
N GLY A 6 22.29 8.85 21.18
CA GLY A 6 22.53 7.89 20.09
C GLY A 6 21.61 6.65 20.13
N ARG A 7 21.23 6.18 21.33
CA ARG A 7 20.42 4.97 21.49
C ARG A 7 18.96 5.18 21.11
N GLY A 8 18.41 6.37 21.42
CA GLY A 8 17.07 6.78 21.00
C GLY A 8 16.94 6.95 19.48
N SER A 9 17.97 7.50 18.83
CA SER A 9 18.02 7.64 17.37
C SER A 9 18.04 6.29 16.66
N LEU A 10 18.84 5.34 17.14
CA LEU A 10 18.98 4.00 16.56
C LEU A 10 17.70 3.16 16.70
N ALA A 11 17.07 3.20 17.88
CA ALA A 11 15.80 2.53 18.11
C ALA A 11 14.69 3.11 17.21
N PHE A 12 14.62 4.43 17.07
CA PHE A 12 13.67 5.10 16.21
C PHE A 12 13.84 4.72 14.73
N GLU A 13 15.07 4.75 14.20
CA GLU A 13 15.34 4.37 12.81
C GLU A 13 15.01 2.89 12.55
N THR A 14 15.29 2.01 13.51
CA THR A 14 14.94 0.59 13.42
C THR A 14 13.42 0.39 13.37
N ILE A 15 12.65 1.10 14.19
CA ILE A 15 11.20 1.04 14.19
C ILE A 15 10.64 1.52 12.84
N VAL A 16 11.10 2.68 12.37
CA VAL A 16 10.65 3.24 11.08
C VAL A 16 10.98 2.30 9.92
N TYR A 17 12.18 1.71 9.92
CA TYR A 17 12.59 0.71 8.93
C TYR A 17 11.67 -0.52 8.95
N ASN A 18 11.43 -1.11 10.11
CA ASN A 18 10.57 -2.30 10.25
C ASN A 18 9.13 -2.03 9.78
N LEU A 19 8.55 -0.88 10.15
CA LEU A 19 7.22 -0.48 9.71
C LEU A 19 7.11 -0.39 8.18
N ARG A 20 8.14 0.18 7.53
CA ARG A 20 8.18 0.29 6.06
C ARG A 20 8.34 -1.06 5.38
N THR A 21 9.19 -1.92 5.92
CA THR A 21 9.39 -3.28 5.39
C THR A 21 8.10 -4.09 5.48
N ILE A 22 7.42 -4.05 6.63
CA ILE A 22 6.12 -4.70 6.83
C ILE A 22 5.08 -4.11 5.87
N SER A 23 5.01 -2.77 5.75
CA SER A 23 4.10 -2.13 4.80
C SER A 23 4.38 -2.52 3.35
N LEU A 24 5.63 -2.55 2.91
CA LEU A 24 5.98 -2.95 1.55
C LEU A 24 5.57 -4.40 1.30
N GLY A 25 5.82 -5.29 2.27
CA GLY A 25 5.36 -6.67 2.23
C GLY A 25 3.84 -6.78 2.06
N MET A 26 3.07 -6.01 2.83
CA MET A 26 1.61 -5.96 2.67
C MET A 26 1.18 -5.46 1.29
N GLN A 27 1.81 -4.41 0.76
CA GLN A 27 1.49 -3.91 -0.59
C GLN A 27 1.78 -4.95 -1.68
N ILE A 28 2.84 -5.74 -1.55
CA ILE A 28 3.14 -6.87 -2.46
C ILE A 28 1.99 -7.89 -2.40
N VAL A 29 1.58 -8.29 -1.20
CA VAL A 29 0.48 -9.26 -1.02
C VAL A 29 -0.84 -8.71 -1.58
N VAL A 30 -1.14 -7.43 -1.36
CA VAL A 30 -2.31 -6.76 -1.94
C VAL A 30 -2.29 -6.84 -3.47
N LEU A 31 -1.15 -6.53 -4.09
CA LEU A 31 -1.00 -6.59 -5.55
C LEU A 31 -1.25 -8.01 -6.08
N LEU A 32 -0.69 -9.02 -5.42
CA LEU A 32 -0.91 -10.43 -5.74
C LEU A 32 -2.38 -10.83 -5.59
N LEU A 33 -3.06 -10.39 -4.53
CA LEU A 33 -4.48 -10.66 -4.32
C LEU A 33 -5.36 -10.01 -5.40
N PHE A 34 -5.03 -8.78 -5.85
CA PHE A 34 -5.74 -8.16 -6.96
C PHE A 34 -5.51 -8.88 -8.29
N LEU A 35 -4.30 -9.38 -8.55
CA LEU A 35 -4.01 -10.21 -9.72
C LEU A 35 -4.78 -11.55 -9.69
N ILE A 36 -4.75 -12.26 -8.56
CA ILE A 36 -5.51 -13.49 -8.34
C ILE A 36 -7.01 -13.23 -8.51
N SER A 37 -7.51 -12.12 -7.94
CA SER A 37 -8.91 -11.71 -8.06
C SER A 37 -9.33 -11.54 -9.53
N LEU A 38 -8.45 -10.97 -10.37
CA LEU A 38 -8.70 -10.83 -11.81
C LEU A 38 -8.77 -12.19 -12.53
N ILE A 39 -7.89 -13.13 -12.16
CA ILE A 39 -7.84 -14.48 -12.72
C ILE A 39 -9.07 -15.29 -12.28
N VAL A 40 -9.43 -15.26 -11.00
CA VAL A 40 -10.59 -16.01 -10.48
C VAL A 40 -11.89 -15.58 -11.17
N LYS A 41 -12.01 -14.30 -11.52
CA LYS A 41 -13.16 -13.79 -12.25
C LYS A 41 -13.35 -14.42 -13.64
N THR A 42 -12.28 -14.81 -14.33
CA THR A 42 -12.40 -15.36 -15.69
C THR A 42 -12.94 -16.80 -15.69
N LYS A 43 -13.00 -17.46 -14.52
CA LYS A 43 -13.56 -18.81 -14.36
C LYS A 43 -15.09 -18.79 -14.27
N LYS A 44 -15.76 -19.78 -14.88
CA LYS A 44 -17.22 -19.99 -14.75
C LYS A 44 -17.59 -20.09 -13.26
N GLY A 45 -18.55 -19.26 -12.79
CA GLY A 45 -18.99 -19.24 -11.39
C GLY A 45 -18.04 -18.53 -10.40
N GLY A 46 -16.86 -18.09 -10.83
CA GLY A 46 -15.81 -17.53 -9.97
C GLY A 46 -16.11 -16.15 -9.37
N ILE A 47 -17.29 -15.60 -9.60
CA ILE A 47 -17.61 -14.22 -9.25
C ILE A 47 -17.87 -13.99 -7.75
N LYS A 48 -18.38 -15.02 -7.04
CA LYS A 48 -18.50 -15.02 -5.57
C LYS A 48 -17.11 -15.11 -4.90
N GLU A 49 -16.24 -15.96 -5.44
CA GLU A 49 -14.86 -16.11 -4.97
C GLU A 49 -14.02 -14.86 -5.25
N HIS A 50 -14.15 -14.29 -6.46
CA HIS A 50 -13.56 -13.00 -6.83
C HIS A 50 -13.92 -11.91 -5.82
N GLY A 51 -15.19 -11.84 -5.40
CA GLY A 51 -15.66 -10.91 -4.38
C GLY A 51 -14.92 -11.09 -3.04
N LYS A 52 -14.81 -12.33 -2.54
CA LYS A 52 -14.09 -12.62 -1.29
C LYS A 52 -12.61 -12.24 -1.37
N VAL A 53 -11.92 -12.64 -2.44
CA VAL A 53 -10.49 -12.33 -2.63
C VAL A 53 -10.27 -10.82 -2.74
N ALA A 54 -11.14 -10.11 -3.48
CA ALA A 54 -11.07 -8.65 -3.60
C ALA A 54 -11.28 -7.94 -2.26
N THR A 55 -12.25 -8.37 -1.46
CA THR A 55 -12.49 -7.80 -0.13
C THR A 55 -11.30 -8.05 0.80
N GLY A 56 -10.72 -9.25 0.77
CA GLY A 56 -9.50 -9.56 1.54
C GLY A 56 -8.32 -8.68 1.12
N GLY A 57 -8.10 -8.53 -0.20
CA GLY A 57 -7.07 -7.64 -0.73
C GLY A 57 -7.29 -6.17 -0.32
N TYR A 58 -8.53 -5.70 -0.34
CA TYR A 58 -8.86 -4.35 0.09
C TYR A 58 -8.68 -4.13 1.60
N ALA A 59 -9.08 -5.08 2.44
CA ALA A 59 -8.86 -5.00 3.88
C ALA A 59 -7.37 -4.93 4.21
N LEU A 60 -6.56 -5.75 3.54
CA LEU A 60 -5.11 -5.73 3.70
C LEU A 60 -4.48 -4.42 3.18
N ALA A 61 -5.04 -3.84 2.11
CA ALA A 61 -4.66 -2.52 1.62
C ALA A 61 -4.90 -1.42 2.66
N VAL A 62 -6.08 -1.40 3.29
CA VAL A 62 -6.39 -0.44 4.36
C VAL A 62 -5.42 -0.61 5.53
N LEU A 63 -5.15 -1.86 5.95
CA LEU A 63 -4.18 -2.13 6.99
C LEU A 63 -2.78 -1.63 6.61
N SER A 64 -2.32 -1.90 5.38
CA SER A 64 -1.05 -1.38 4.87
C SER A 64 -0.96 0.14 4.97
N VAL A 65 -2.04 0.85 4.66
CA VAL A 65 -2.06 2.31 4.72
C VAL A 65 -1.94 2.82 6.16
N LEU A 66 -2.49 2.13 7.15
CA LEU A 66 -2.29 2.50 8.57
C LEU A 66 -0.81 2.43 8.96
N TYR A 67 -0.09 1.37 8.56
CA TYR A 67 1.35 1.27 8.79
C TYR A 67 2.13 2.38 8.07
N MET A 68 1.75 2.71 6.84
CA MET A 68 2.36 3.81 6.09
C MET A 68 2.13 5.16 6.73
N LEU A 69 0.91 5.46 7.16
CA LEU A 69 0.57 6.72 7.82
C LEU A 69 1.35 6.87 9.12
N TYR A 70 1.47 5.80 9.90
CA TYR A 70 2.27 5.82 11.12
C TYR A 70 3.76 6.03 10.82
N SER A 71 4.31 5.39 9.78
CA SER A 71 5.68 5.66 9.33
C SER A 71 5.86 7.10 8.83
N ALA A 72 4.90 7.64 8.07
CA ALA A 72 4.97 8.99 7.50
C ALA A 72 4.84 10.08 8.58
N TYR A 73 3.99 9.86 9.58
CA TYR A 73 3.87 10.69 10.76
C TYR A 73 5.22 10.81 11.50
N ASN A 74 5.85 9.66 11.79
CA ASN A 74 7.16 9.61 12.43
C ASN A 74 8.25 10.37 11.63
N LEU A 75 8.22 10.29 10.29
CA LEU A 75 9.19 11.04 9.46
C LEU A 75 8.95 12.54 9.48
N THR A 76 7.67 12.94 9.48
CA THR A 76 7.26 14.34 9.45
C THR A 76 7.66 15.04 10.74
N ILE A 77 7.43 14.41 11.89
CA ILE A 77 7.91 14.94 13.17
C ILE A 77 9.46 14.98 13.26
N SER A 78 10.15 14.12 12.51
CA SER A 78 11.62 14.12 12.45
C SER A 78 12.23 15.10 11.42
N GLY A 79 11.40 15.80 10.64
CA GLY A 79 11.85 16.72 9.59
C GLY A 79 12.50 16.05 8.37
N ARG A 80 12.25 14.75 8.15
CA ARG A 80 12.88 13.94 7.08
C ARG A 80 11.88 13.47 6.01
N THR A 81 10.83 14.23 5.76
CA THR A 81 9.76 13.84 4.81
C THR A 81 10.12 14.25 3.38
N PRO A 82 10.44 13.30 2.48
CA PRO A 82 10.67 13.62 1.08
C PRO A 82 9.35 13.91 0.36
N SER A 83 9.42 14.76 -0.66
CA SER A 83 8.28 15.22 -1.46
C SER A 83 7.50 14.08 -2.13
N VAL A 84 8.18 12.98 -2.49
CA VAL A 84 7.56 11.79 -3.10
C VAL A 84 6.46 11.17 -2.22
N ILE A 85 6.47 11.38 -0.90
CA ILE A 85 5.42 10.91 0.02
C ILE A 85 4.07 11.55 -0.31
N TYR A 86 4.03 12.82 -0.73
CA TYR A 86 2.77 13.49 -1.06
C TYR A 86 2.14 12.93 -2.34
N THR A 87 2.95 12.75 -3.39
CA THR A 87 2.50 12.16 -4.65
C THR A 87 2.02 10.73 -4.44
N HIS A 88 2.78 9.92 -3.70
CA HIS A 88 2.37 8.56 -3.36
C HIS A 88 1.08 8.55 -2.52
N GLY A 89 0.96 9.45 -1.54
CA GLY A 89 -0.23 9.58 -0.71
C GLY A 89 -1.49 9.91 -1.52
N LEU A 90 -1.38 10.79 -2.52
CA LEU A 90 -2.49 11.12 -3.42
C LEU A 90 -2.95 9.90 -4.24
N PHE A 91 -2.01 9.19 -4.88
CA PHE A 91 -2.34 7.98 -5.63
C PHE A 91 -2.90 6.87 -4.72
N GLY A 92 -2.39 6.74 -3.50
CA GLY A 92 -2.90 5.82 -2.49
C GLY A 92 -4.34 6.13 -2.08
N ALA A 93 -4.66 7.40 -1.84
CA ALA A 93 -6.02 7.84 -1.49
C ALA A 93 -7.01 7.55 -2.62
N ILE A 94 -6.64 7.86 -3.87
CA ILE A 94 -7.45 7.56 -5.06
C ILE A 94 -7.66 6.04 -5.18
N SER A 95 -6.59 5.25 -5.05
CA SER A 95 -6.65 3.78 -5.13
C SER A 95 -7.56 3.18 -4.05
N LEU A 96 -7.51 3.70 -2.82
CA LEU A 96 -8.38 3.29 -1.73
C LEU A 96 -9.85 3.66 -1.97
N ALA A 97 -10.13 4.86 -2.48
CA ALA A 97 -11.49 5.28 -2.79
C ALA A 97 -12.11 4.38 -3.90
N PHE A 98 -11.35 4.12 -4.96
CA PHE A 98 -11.79 3.18 -6.01
C PHE A 98 -11.92 1.75 -5.50
N GLY A 99 -11.01 1.29 -4.63
CA GLY A 99 -11.08 -0.01 -3.97
C GLY A 99 -12.33 -0.14 -3.10
N PHE A 100 -12.68 0.90 -2.35
CA PHE A 100 -13.88 0.96 -1.52
C PHE A 100 -15.14 0.79 -2.38
N ILE A 101 -15.28 1.63 -3.40
CA ILE A 101 -16.39 1.59 -4.36
C ILE A 101 -16.49 0.20 -4.98
N PHE A 102 -15.35 -0.39 -5.34
CA PHE A 102 -15.29 -1.72 -5.94
C PHE A 102 -15.71 -2.87 -5.01
N VAL A 103 -15.47 -2.73 -3.70
CA VAL A 103 -15.85 -3.73 -2.69
C VAL A 103 -17.32 -3.61 -2.31
N ILE A 104 -17.82 -2.39 -2.05
CA ILE A 104 -19.21 -2.19 -1.61
C ILE A 104 -20.22 -2.48 -2.73
N ASN A 105 -19.82 -2.28 -3.98
CA ASN A 105 -20.73 -2.37 -5.10
C ASN A 105 -20.74 -3.80 -5.65
N ARG A 106 -21.87 -4.50 -5.44
CA ARG A 106 -21.89 -5.97 -5.55
C ARG A 106 -21.54 -6.47 -6.96
N TRP A 107 -21.86 -5.74 -8.04
CA TRP A 107 -21.67 -6.25 -9.42
C TRP A 107 -21.45 -5.18 -10.51
N ARG A 108 -22.13 -4.04 -10.43
CA ARG A 108 -22.17 -3.03 -11.51
C ARG A 108 -20.79 -2.43 -11.82
N TRP A 109 -19.94 -2.32 -10.80
CA TRP A 109 -18.58 -1.80 -10.93
C TRP A 109 -17.51 -2.88 -11.17
N LYS A 110 -17.89 -4.15 -11.08
CA LYS A 110 -16.99 -5.29 -11.31
C LYS A 110 -16.87 -5.60 -12.81
N THR A 111 -16.71 -4.60 -13.66
CA THR A 111 -16.38 -4.80 -15.09
C THR A 111 -14.89 -5.11 -15.28
N ARG A 112 -14.48 -5.73 -16.40
CA ARG A 112 -13.03 -5.95 -16.64
C ARG A 112 -12.26 -4.64 -16.75
N ARG A 113 -12.88 -3.61 -17.37
CA ARG A 113 -12.28 -2.27 -17.52
C ARG A 113 -11.98 -1.64 -16.15
N ASN A 114 -12.95 -1.61 -15.25
CA ASN A 114 -12.78 -1.02 -13.92
C ASN A 114 -11.75 -1.76 -13.08
N MET A 115 -11.68 -3.10 -13.20
CA MET A 115 -10.64 -3.88 -12.51
C MET A 115 -9.25 -3.59 -13.03
N ARG A 116 -9.07 -3.40 -14.34
CA ARG A 116 -7.79 -3.00 -14.92
C ARG A 116 -7.39 -1.59 -14.46
N ILE A 117 -8.34 -0.67 -14.39
CA ILE A 117 -8.10 0.69 -13.86
C ILE A 117 -7.66 0.62 -12.39
N LEU A 118 -8.40 -0.13 -11.56
CA LEU A 118 -8.05 -0.32 -10.15
C LEU A 118 -6.66 -0.96 -10.01
N LEU A 119 -6.35 -1.98 -10.80
CA LEU A 119 -5.02 -2.62 -10.81
C LEU A 119 -3.92 -1.63 -11.24
N ALA A 120 -4.15 -0.83 -12.27
CA ALA A 120 -3.19 0.18 -12.73
C ALA A 120 -2.92 1.24 -11.64
N LEU A 121 -3.96 1.72 -10.97
CA LEU A 121 -3.84 2.63 -9.83
C LEU A 121 -3.05 2.00 -8.69
N TRP A 122 -3.30 0.72 -8.38
CA TRP A 122 -2.52 -0.04 -7.41
C TRP A 122 -1.05 -0.20 -7.82
N VAL A 123 -0.75 -0.49 -9.08
CA VAL A 123 0.62 -0.59 -9.59
C VAL A 123 1.35 0.75 -9.48
N LEU A 124 0.71 1.86 -9.88
CA LEU A 124 1.30 3.20 -9.74
C LEU A 124 1.58 3.55 -8.28
N THR A 125 0.63 3.24 -7.40
CA THR A 125 0.79 3.43 -5.96
C THR A 125 1.94 2.58 -5.42
N PHE A 126 1.98 1.29 -5.80
CA PHE A 126 3.03 0.36 -5.39
C PHE A 126 4.42 0.82 -5.85
N ILE A 127 4.57 1.28 -7.09
CA ILE A 127 5.83 1.83 -7.60
C ILE A 127 6.26 3.02 -6.73
N GLY A 128 5.35 3.94 -6.39
CA GLY A 128 5.66 5.04 -5.47
C GLY A 128 6.10 4.56 -4.08
N GLY A 129 5.46 3.52 -3.54
CA GLY A 129 5.80 2.92 -2.25
C GLY A 129 7.18 2.26 -2.28
N LEU A 130 7.50 1.56 -3.38
CA LEU A 130 8.80 0.97 -3.65
C LEU A 130 9.88 2.04 -3.77
N SER A 131 9.64 3.13 -4.52
CA SER A 131 10.57 4.25 -4.63
C SER A 131 10.87 4.86 -3.26
N ILE A 132 9.85 5.12 -2.43
CA ILE A 132 10.04 5.59 -1.06
C ILE A 132 10.91 4.62 -0.26
N TYR A 133 10.62 3.31 -0.33
CA TYR A 133 11.40 2.31 0.39
C TYR A 133 12.87 2.31 -0.06
N LEU A 134 13.14 2.40 -1.36
CA LEU A 134 14.49 2.39 -1.91
C LEU A 134 15.28 3.67 -1.59
N THR A 135 14.65 4.85 -1.69
CA THR A 135 15.28 6.13 -1.30
C THR A 135 15.74 6.10 0.15
N PHE A 136 14.91 5.59 1.06
CA PHE A 136 15.25 5.55 2.47
C PHE A 136 16.16 4.39 2.89
N THR A 137 16.34 3.39 2.03
CA THR A 137 17.35 2.33 2.22
C THR A 137 18.66 2.65 1.51
N GLY A 138 18.80 3.84 0.91
CA GLY A 138 20.00 4.25 0.18
C GLY A 138 20.25 3.46 -1.11
N ARG A 139 19.20 2.84 -1.66
CA ARG A 139 19.26 2.01 -2.87
C ARG A 139 18.81 2.73 -4.14
N LEU A 140 18.29 3.94 -4.00
CA LEU A 140 18.12 4.91 -5.08
C LEU A 140 19.00 6.12 -4.76
N PRO A 141 19.72 6.68 -5.76
CA PRO A 141 20.49 7.91 -5.61
C PRO A 141 19.59 9.12 -5.29
#